data_AF-A0A951BY68-F1
#
_entry.id   AF-A0A951BY68-F1
#
_cell.length_a   1.000
_cell.length_b   1.000
_cell.length_c   1.000
_cell.angle_alpha   90.00
_cell.angle_beta   90.00
_cell.angle_gamma   90.00
#
_symmetry.space_group_name_H-M   'P 1'
#
loop_
_entity.id
_entity.type
_entity.pdbx_description
1 polymer ?
#
loop_
_entity_poly.entity_id
_entity_poly.type
_entity_poly.pdbx_seq_one_letter_code
_entity_poly.pdbx_strand_id
1 'polypeptide(L)'
;MAECLGALSALAEEPSLAAAPPGGDAPFVALEAQSAVAASAIDRVRKFGDFTDASPALLRAAMSARLHAALDEIMGRGRVMLQEMALVKPPRIGGEKPWHQDAAYFRGSDPNLVFGVWIALDPATPENGCMQVIPGSHRRGPVPHIPAEDINLCTIRPEHVHTQQRVALPMQPGDALVFHSLIHHYTAANRSDLRRRALQFHYHQIGLEWTDLAGHRALYHDASGAYAGCTVAKGAPLEDASSYLPRRLRPVRPVA
;
A
#
# COMPACT_ATOMS: atom_id res chain seq x y z
N MET A 1 -8.80 5.72 17.15
CA MET A 1 -7.91 4.54 17.12
C MET A 1 -8.65 3.26 17.49
N ALA A 2 -9.17 3.13 18.72
CA ALA A 2 -9.91 1.94 19.16
C ALA A 2 -11.08 1.57 18.23
N GLU A 3 -11.86 2.55 17.76
CA GLU A 3 -12.93 2.31 16.79
C GLU A 3 -12.43 1.72 15.45
N CYS A 4 -11.29 2.18 14.93
CA CYS A 4 -10.69 1.61 13.72
C CYS A 4 -10.26 0.17 13.96
N LEU A 5 -9.66 -0.12 15.11
CA LEU A 5 -9.27 -1.47 15.49
C LEU A 5 -10.47 -2.41 15.59
N GLY A 6 -11.55 -1.95 16.24
CA GLY A 6 -12.80 -2.70 16.33
C GLY A 6 -13.42 -2.96 14.96
N ALA A 7 -13.44 -1.95 14.09
CA ALA A 7 -13.96 -2.08 12.74
C ALA A 7 -13.17 -3.07 11.88
N LEU A 8 -11.83 -3.06 11.95
CA LEU A 8 -11.00 -4.04 11.25
C LEU A 8 -11.19 -5.46 11.79
N SER A 9 -11.33 -5.63 13.11
CA SER A 9 -11.62 -6.94 13.70
C SER A 9 -12.98 -7.46 13.23
N ALA A 10 -14.03 -6.63 13.23
CA ALA A 10 -15.34 -6.99 12.73
C ALA A 10 -15.29 -7.40 11.25
N LEU A 11 -14.60 -6.62 10.41
CA LEU A 11 -14.38 -6.97 9.00
C LEU A 11 -13.67 -8.32 8.82
N ALA A 12 -12.76 -8.71 9.71
CA ALA A 12 -12.08 -10.00 9.63
C ALA A 12 -12.99 -11.19 9.93
N GLU A 13 -14.09 -10.96 10.65
CA GLU A 13 -15.07 -11.98 11.04
C GLU A 13 -16.16 -12.17 9.97
N GLU A 14 -16.35 -11.20 9.06
CA GLU A 14 -17.33 -11.25 7.99
C GLU A 14 -17.01 -12.33 6.95
N PRO A 15 -17.79 -13.44 6.88
CA PRO A 15 -17.48 -14.57 6.01
C PRO A 15 -17.57 -14.23 4.52
N SER A 16 -18.32 -13.18 4.17
CA SER A 16 -18.60 -12.75 2.79
C SER A 16 -17.40 -12.06 2.13
N LEU A 17 -16.47 -11.49 2.89
CA LEU A 17 -15.35 -10.69 2.36
C LEU A 17 -14.18 -11.54 1.84
N ALA A 18 -14.11 -12.81 2.24
CA ALA A 18 -13.09 -13.76 1.78
C ALA A 18 -13.28 -14.18 0.30
N ALA A 19 -14.44 -13.88 -0.30
CA ALA A 19 -14.84 -14.38 -1.62
C ALA A 19 -15.08 -13.28 -2.66
N ALA A 20 -14.88 -12.00 -2.34
CA ALA A 20 -15.10 -10.92 -3.30
C ALA A 20 -14.01 -10.95 -4.40
N PRO A 21 -14.36 -11.21 -5.68
CA PRO A 21 -13.39 -11.20 -6.75
C PRO A 21 -12.81 -9.79 -6.92
N PRO A 22 -11.60 -9.65 -7.50
CA PRO A 22 -11.10 -8.35 -7.87
C PRO A 22 -12.06 -7.65 -8.85
N GLY A 23 -12.61 -6.48 -8.47
CA GLY A 23 -13.42 -5.64 -9.37
C GLY A 23 -14.88 -5.32 -8.98
N GLY A 24 -15.34 -5.64 -7.75
CA GLY A 24 -16.63 -5.18 -7.22
C GLY A 24 -16.53 -3.98 -6.25
N ASP A 25 -17.67 -3.36 -5.91
CA ASP A 25 -17.78 -2.22 -4.95
C ASP A 25 -17.60 -2.63 -3.47
N ALA A 26 -17.44 -3.93 -3.19
CA ALA A 26 -17.31 -4.47 -1.84
C ALA A 26 -15.83 -4.49 -1.38
N PRO A 27 -15.57 -4.40 -0.06
CA PRO A 27 -14.23 -4.61 0.47
C PRO A 27 -13.71 -5.98 0.05
N PHE A 28 -12.40 -6.08 -0.18
CA PHE A 28 -11.76 -7.37 -0.43
C PHE A 28 -10.75 -7.70 0.68
N VAL A 29 -10.61 -8.99 0.95
CA VAL A 29 -9.65 -9.51 1.93
C VAL A 29 -8.63 -10.37 1.21
N ALA A 30 -7.34 -10.02 1.33
CA ALA A 30 -6.28 -10.95 1.03
C ALA A 30 -5.87 -11.65 2.33
N LEU A 31 -5.94 -12.97 2.32
CA LEU A 31 -5.51 -13.80 3.44
C LEU A 31 -3.98 -13.94 3.44
N GLU A 32 -3.40 -14.08 4.62
CA GLU A 32 -2.03 -14.60 4.73
C GLU A 32 -2.01 -16.05 4.27
N ALA A 33 -0.93 -16.46 3.60
CA ALA A 33 -0.75 -17.84 3.18
C ALA A 33 -0.89 -18.76 4.40
N GLN A 34 -1.71 -19.81 4.24
CA GLN A 34 -2.22 -20.67 5.33
C GLN A 34 -1.17 -20.96 6.40
N SER A 35 -1.40 -20.47 7.62
CA SER A 35 -0.75 -21.01 8.81
C SER A 35 -1.82 -21.55 9.74
N ALA A 36 -1.69 -22.82 10.14
CA ALA A 36 -2.50 -23.45 11.18
C ALA A 36 -2.31 -22.81 12.58
N VAL A 37 -1.62 -21.67 12.66
CA VAL A 37 -1.12 -21.00 13.87
C VAL A 37 -1.78 -19.63 14.07
N ALA A 38 -2.72 -19.22 13.21
CA ALA A 38 -3.42 -17.95 13.38
C ALA A 38 -4.28 -17.97 14.65
N ALA A 39 -3.96 -17.09 15.61
CA ALA A 39 -4.63 -17.03 16.91
C ALA A 39 -6.03 -16.41 16.84
N SER A 40 -6.36 -15.68 15.77
CA SER A 40 -7.67 -15.03 15.59
C SER A 40 -7.99 -14.82 14.10
N ALA A 41 -9.24 -14.46 13.78
CA ALA A 41 -9.68 -14.22 12.41
C ALA A 41 -8.85 -13.15 11.68
N ILE A 42 -8.55 -12.04 12.38
CA ILE A 42 -7.70 -10.96 11.86
C ILE A 42 -6.26 -11.40 11.60
N ASP A 43 -5.75 -12.41 12.30
CA ASP A 43 -4.40 -12.96 12.07
C ASP A 43 -4.32 -13.84 10.81
N ARG A 44 -5.45 -14.15 10.18
CA ARG A 44 -5.48 -14.78 8.86
C ARG A 44 -5.48 -13.75 7.74
N VAL A 45 -5.62 -12.47 8.06
CA VAL A 45 -5.68 -11.39 7.06
C VAL A 45 -4.29 -10.81 6.86
N ARG A 46 -3.93 -10.56 5.60
CA ARG A 46 -2.75 -9.79 5.19
C ARG A 46 -3.12 -8.35 4.90
N LYS A 47 -4.19 -8.16 4.12
CA LYS A 47 -4.71 -6.84 3.79
C LYS A 47 -6.21 -6.84 3.55
N PHE A 48 -6.85 -5.73 3.91
CA PHE A 48 -8.15 -5.33 3.39
C PHE A 48 -7.95 -4.24 2.34
N GLY A 49 -8.79 -4.19 1.32
CA GLY A 49 -8.97 -3.00 0.49
C GLY A 49 -10.41 -2.52 0.51
N ASP A 50 -10.63 -1.27 0.10
CA ASP A 50 -11.94 -0.62 0.02
C ASP A 50 -12.72 -0.66 1.37
N PHE A 51 -12.03 -0.34 2.47
CA PHE A 51 -12.52 -0.53 3.84
C PHE A 51 -13.15 0.71 4.48
N THR A 52 -12.95 1.91 3.92
CA THR A 52 -13.33 3.18 4.56
C THR A 52 -14.83 3.30 4.76
N ASP A 53 -15.63 2.64 3.92
CA ASP A 53 -17.09 2.62 4.04
C ASP A 53 -17.61 1.63 5.08
N ALA A 54 -16.76 0.73 5.58
CA ALA A 54 -17.15 -0.22 6.61
C ALA A 54 -17.37 0.42 7.98
N SER A 55 -16.79 1.60 8.23
CA SER A 55 -16.97 2.31 9.50
C SER A 55 -16.69 3.81 9.36
N PRO A 56 -17.51 4.67 10.00
CA PRO A 56 -17.22 6.10 10.10
C PRO A 56 -15.82 6.41 10.65
N ALA A 57 -15.27 5.58 11.55
CA ALA A 57 -13.94 5.79 12.09
C ALA A 57 -12.82 5.61 11.04
N LEU A 58 -13.00 4.64 10.14
CA LEU A 58 -12.06 4.37 9.04
C LEU A 58 -12.13 5.50 8.01
N LEU A 59 -13.34 5.96 7.67
CA LEU A 59 -13.51 7.15 6.83
C LEU A 59 -12.89 8.41 7.46
N ARG A 60 -13.10 8.64 8.76
CA ARG A 60 -12.49 9.78 9.47
C ARG A 60 -10.97 9.72 9.45
N ALA A 61 -10.37 8.53 9.53
CA ALA A 61 -8.92 8.39 9.40
C ALA A 61 -8.42 8.82 8.01
N ALA A 62 -9.11 8.41 6.94
CA ALA A 62 -8.80 8.81 5.57
C ALA A 62 -9.07 10.30 5.27
N MET A 63 -10.01 10.91 5.99
CA MET A 63 -10.48 12.28 5.74
C MET A 63 -10.08 13.26 6.83
N SER A 64 -9.19 12.90 7.75
CA SER A 64 -8.82 13.76 8.89
C SER A 64 -8.35 15.14 8.44
N ALA A 65 -8.95 16.20 8.97
CA ALA A 65 -8.53 17.58 8.68
C ALA A 65 -7.05 17.83 8.99
N ARG A 66 -6.53 17.28 10.09
CA ARG A 66 -5.11 17.40 10.46
C ARG A 66 -4.19 16.74 9.44
N LEU A 67 -4.55 15.55 8.96
CA LEU A 67 -3.79 14.86 7.91
C LEU A 67 -3.80 15.69 6.61
N HIS A 68 -4.98 16.16 6.20
CA HIS A 68 -5.11 16.90 4.95
C HIS A 68 -4.46 18.28 4.99
N ALA A 69 -4.34 18.91 6.16
CA ALA A 69 -3.52 20.11 6.34
C ALA A 69 -2.03 19.83 6.08
N ALA A 70 -1.47 18.74 6.63
CA ALA A 70 -0.10 18.35 6.33
C ALA A 70 0.11 18.00 4.85
N LEU A 71 -0.87 17.33 4.23
CA LEU A 71 -0.83 17.03 2.81
C LEU A 71 -0.97 18.29 1.93
N ASP A 72 -1.67 19.33 2.38
CA ASP A 72 -1.74 20.63 1.68
C ASP A 72 -0.35 21.28 1.59
N GLU A 73 0.48 21.15 2.63
CA GLU A 73 1.86 21.66 2.63
C GLU A 73 2.80 20.85 1.73
N ILE A 74 2.60 19.53 1.63
CA ILE A 74 3.50 18.62 0.90
C ILE A 74 3.12 18.52 -0.58
N MET A 75 1.83 18.42 -0.88
CA MET A 75 1.30 18.14 -2.21
C MET A 75 0.58 19.34 -2.83
N GLY A 76 0.42 20.45 -2.10
CA GLY A 76 -0.53 21.49 -2.51
C GLY A 76 -1.98 21.03 -2.41
N ARG A 77 -2.91 21.94 -2.69
CA ARG A 77 -4.36 21.70 -2.50
C ARG A 77 -4.97 20.92 -3.66
N GLY A 78 -6.01 20.14 -3.36
CA GLY A 78 -6.76 19.40 -4.37
C GLY A 78 -6.14 18.03 -4.66
N ARG A 79 -6.78 16.98 -4.14
CA ARG A 79 -6.34 15.60 -4.31
C ARG A 79 -7.50 14.63 -4.29
N VAL A 80 -7.26 13.45 -4.82
CA VAL A 80 -8.22 12.35 -4.88
C VAL A 80 -7.59 11.13 -4.22
N MET A 81 -8.34 10.45 -3.37
CA MET A 81 -7.91 9.16 -2.82
C MET A 81 -8.08 8.10 -3.92
N LEU A 82 -6.99 7.43 -4.25
CA LEU A 82 -6.90 6.47 -5.35
C LEU A 82 -6.93 5.02 -4.87
N GLN A 83 -6.44 4.77 -3.66
CA GLN A 83 -6.41 3.45 -3.06
C GLN A 83 -6.41 3.58 -1.54
N GLU A 84 -6.98 2.57 -0.91
CA GLU A 84 -6.97 2.37 0.52
C GLU A 84 -6.68 0.90 0.82
N MET A 85 -5.77 0.65 1.76
CA MET A 85 -5.44 -0.68 2.24
C MET A 85 -5.26 -0.69 3.75
N ALA A 86 -5.94 -1.59 4.47
CA ALA A 86 -5.62 -1.86 5.86
C ALA A 86 -4.69 -3.07 5.88
N LEU A 87 -3.48 -2.89 6.42
CA LEU A 87 -2.40 -3.87 6.38
C LEU A 87 -2.27 -4.55 7.73
N VAL A 88 -2.19 -5.87 7.74
CA VAL A 88 -2.03 -6.66 8.96
C VAL A 88 -0.77 -7.50 8.82
N LYS A 89 0.09 -7.43 9.84
CA LYS A 89 1.17 -8.39 10.05
C LYS A 89 0.91 -9.16 11.34
N PRO A 90 0.36 -10.37 11.23
CA PRO A 90 0.13 -11.22 12.39
C PRO A 90 1.45 -11.57 13.08
N PRO A 91 1.44 -11.85 14.40
CA PRO A 91 2.62 -12.31 15.13
C PRO A 91 3.28 -13.52 14.46
N ARG A 92 4.61 -13.51 14.39
CA ARG A 92 5.48 -14.60 13.88
C ARG A 92 5.33 -15.00 12.41
N ILE A 93 4.16 -14.78 11.81
CA ILE A 93 3.81 -15.28 10.46
C ILE A 93 3.61 -14.17 9.44
N GLY A 94 3.51 -12.90 9.86
CA GLY A 94 3.25 -11.80 8.94
C GLY A 94 4.36 -11.66 7.90
N GLY A 95 4.02 -11.82 6.62
CA GLY A 95 5.00 -11.86 5.54
C GLY A 95 5.69 -10.51 5.29
N GLU A 96 6.87 -10.53 4.67
CA GLU A 96 7.53 -9.30 4.24
C GLU A 96 6.78 -8.60 3.09
N LYS A 97 7.07 -7.31 2.91
CA LYS A 97 6.78 -6.57 1.67
C LYS A 97 8.14 -6.13 1.12
N PRO A 98 8.61 -6.73 0.00
CA PRO A 98 9.92 -6.44 -0.58
C PRO A 98 10.14 -4.96 -0.91
N TRP A 99 11.38 -4.59 -1.24
CA TRP A 99 11.70 -3.22 -1.65
C TRP A 99 10.91 -2.85 -2.90
N HIS A 100 10.12 -1.79 -2.84
CA HIS A 100 9.25 -1.39 -3.96
C HIS A 100 9.07 0.13 -4.01
N GLN A 101 8.56 0.59 -5.15
CA GLN A 101 7.93 1.89 -5.33
C GLN A 101 6.43 1.66 -5.51
N ASP A 102 5.59 2.38 -4.78
CA ASP A 102 4.14 2.25 -4.91
C ASP A 102 3.67 2.69 -6.31
N ALA A 103 4.34 3.67 -6.91
CA ALA A 103 4.05 4.11 -8.27
C ALA A 103 4.14 2.99 -9.32
N ALA A 104 4.95 1.94 -9.10
CA ALA A 104 5.05 0.81 -10.02
C ALA A 104 3.78 -0.05 -10.09
N TYR A 105 2.85 0.17 -9.16
CA TYR A 105 1.54 -0.46 -9.10
C TYR A 105 0.42 0.41 -9.68
N PHE A 106 0.69 1.64 -10.11
CA PHE A 106 -0.32 2.58 -10.59
C PHE A 106 -0.02 3.02 -12.01
N ARG A 107 -0.99 2.92 -12.92
CA ARG A 107 -0.86 3.43 -14.29
C ARG A 107 -1.11 4.94 -14.39
N GLY A 108 -0.50 5.70 -13.49
CA GLY A 108 -0.52 7.17 -13.54
C GLY A 108 0.51 7.69 -14.53
N SER A 109 0.16 8.74 -15.28
CA SER A 109 1.03 9.37 -16.27
C SER A 109 2.28 10.02 -15.67
N ASP A 110 2.15 10.54 -14.45
CA ASP A 110 3.25 11.10 -13.68
C ASP A 110 3.28 10.53 -12.24
N PRO A 111 4.26 9.68 -11.91
CA PRO A 111 4.38 9.08 -10.59
C PRO A 111 4.69 10.12 -9.49
N ASN A 112 5.17 11.32 -9.83
CA ASN A 112 5.45 12.38 -8.87
C ASN A 112 4.19 12.99 -8.26
N LEU A 113 3.02 12.76 -8.87
CA LEU A 113 1.76 13.28 -8.38
C LEU A 113 1.11 12.36 -7.33
N VAL A 114 1.75 11.24 -6.96
CA VAL A 114 1.19 10.22 -6.07
C VAL A 114 1.96 10.14 -4.75
N PHE A 115 1.22 10.14 -3.65
CA PHE A 115 1.76 10.06 -2.29
C PHE A 115 1.00 9.02 -1.47
N GLY A 116 1.73 8.29 -0.64
CA GLY A 116 1.20 7.38 0.37
C GLY A 116 1.12 8.03 1.73
N VAL A 117 0.11 7.65 2.50
CA VAL A 117 -0.02 7.91 3.93
C VAL A 117 -0.14 6.58 4.63
N TRP A 118 0.67 6.33 5.65
CA TRP A 118 0.64 5.11 6.45
C TRP A 118 0.47 5.48 7.92
N ILE A 119 -0.58 4.98 8.56
CA ILE A 119 -0.95 5.29 9.94
C ILE A 119 -0.82 4.03 10.78
N ALA A 120 0.03 4.07 11.80
CA ALA A 120 0.19 2.97 12.75
C ALA A 120 -1.08 2.80 13.60
N LEU A 121 -1.67 1.60 13.61
CA LEU A 121 -2.77 1.29 14.54
C LEU A 121 -2.30 0.51 15.77
N ASP A 122 -1.22 -0.25 15.62
CA ASP A 122 -0.47 -0.90 16.68
C ASP A 122 0.96 -0.30 16.72
N PRO A 123 1.74 -0.48 17.80
CA PRO A 123 3.15 -0.13 17.79
C PRO A 123 3.86 -0.80 16.62
N ALA A 124 4.62 -0.03 15.84
CA ALA A 124 5.43 -0.53 14.75
C ALA A 124 6.90 -0.46 15.16
N THR A 125 7.55 -1.61 15.28
CA THR A 125 8.95 -1.74 15.67
C THR A 125 9.74 -2.48 14.59
N PRO A 126 11.07 -2.42 14.58
CA PRO A 126 11.87 -3.20 13.63
C PRO A 126 11.54 -4.70 13.66
N GLU A 127 11.23 -5.27 14.82
CA GLU A 127 10.98 -6.69 15.04
C GLU A 127 9.62 -7.16 14.53
N ASN A 128 8.61 -6.28 14.58
CA ASN A 128 7.26 -6.55 14.06
C ASN A 128 7.03 -5.98 12.64
N GLY A 129 8.10 -5.46 12.03
CA GLY A 129 8.13 -5.04 10.64
C GLY A 129 7.63 -3.62 10.42
N CYS A 130 8.13 -2.63 11.15
CA CYS A 130 7.92 -1.21 10.82
C CYS A 130 8.41 -0.90 9.39
N MET A 131 8.00 0.26 8.86
CA MET A 131 8.53 0.70 7.57
C MET A 131 10.02 0.99 7.65
N GLN A 132 10.69 0.69 6.54
CA GLN A 132 12.06 1.08 6.27
C GLN A 132 12.08 1.80 4.93
N VAL A 133 12.85 2.88 4.84
CA VAL A 133 12.98 3.68 3.61
C VAL A 133 14.45 3.89 3.27
N ILE A 134 14.75 4.15 2.01
CA ILE A 134 16.03 4.73 1.60
C ILE A 134 15.82 6.24 1.39
N PRO A 135 16.28 7.12 2.29
CA PRO A 135 16.09 8.56 2.15
C PRO A 135 16.59 9.09 0.81
N GLY A 136 15.87 10.05 0.23
CA GLY A 136 16.21 10.66 -1.07
C GLY A 136 15.97 9.78 -2.30
N SER A 137 15.67 8.49 -2.14
CA SER A 137 15.50 7.54 -3.25
C SER A 137 14.40 7.94 -4.26
N HIS A 138 13.35 8.61 -3.81
CA HIS A 138 12.26 9.12 -4.65
C HIS A 138 12.74 10.08 -5.75
N ARG A 139 13.88 10.77 -5.54
CA ARG A 139 14.46 11.71 -6.51
C ARG A 139 15.17 11.03 -7.68
N ARG A 140 15.35 9.71 -7.62
CA ARG A 140 16.00 8.92 -8.68
C ARG A 140 15.04 8.51 -9.79
N GLY A 141 13.75 8.82 -9.63
CA GLY A 141 12.73 8.44 -10.59
C GLY A 141 12.27 6.97 -10.46
N PRO A 142 11.44 6.52 -11.40
CA PRO A 142 11.07 5.12 -11.56
C PRO A 142 12.28 4.23 -11.79
N VAL A 143 12.32 3.06 -11.15
CA VAL A 143 13.35 2.04 -11.39
C VAL A 143 12.74 0.70 -11.81
N PRO A 144 13.46 -0.13 -12.58
CA PRO A 144 13.00 -1.44 -12.96
C PRO A 144 12.66 -2.32 -11.74
N HIS A 145 11.52 -2.99 -11.81
CA HIS A 145 11.08 -4.01 -10.88
C HIS A 145 11.16 -5.41 -11.52
N ILE A 146 11.08 -6.43 -10.68
CA ILE A 146 10.97 -7.84 -11.01
C ILE A 146 9.52 -8.24 -10.70
N PRO A 147 8.68 -8.51 -11.71
CA PRO A 147 7.35 -9.04 -11.50
C PRO A 147 7.40 -10.38 -10.77
N ALA A 148 6.42 -10.61 -9.91
CA ALA A 148 6.22 -11.87 -9.20
C ALA A 148 4.86 -12.47 -9.59
N GLU A 149 4.68 -13.77 -9.38
CA GLU A 149 3.38 -14.46 -9.58
C GLU A 149 2.34 -13.85 -8.64
N ASP A 150 2.65 -13.77 -7.35
CA ASP A 150 1.96 -12.86 -6.44
C ASP A 150 2.53 -11.45 -6.63
N ILE A 151 1.77 -10.59 -7.28
CA ILE A 151 2.13 -9.20 -7.54
C ILE A 151 2.44 -8.39 -6.26
N ASN A 152 1.95 -8.82 -5.09
CA ASN A 152 2.31 -8.23 -3.81
C ASN A 152 3.79 -8.42 -3.46
N LEU A 153 4.47 -9.36 -4.10
CA LEU A 153 5.90 -9.65 -3.95
C LEU A 153 6.77 -9.07 -5.08
N CYS A 154 6.20 -8.25 -5.98
CA CYS A 154 6.99 -7.47 -6.93
C CYS A 154 8.03 -6.62 -6.18
N THR A 155 9.27 -6.61 -6.68
CA THR A 155 10.42 -5.98 -5.99
C THR A 155 11.25 -5.17 -6.97
N ILE A 156 11.86 -4.09 -6.51
CA ILE A 156 12.89 -3.36 -7.25
C ILE A 156 14.05 -4.32 -7.55
N ARG A 157 14.66 -4.21 -8.74
CA ARG A 157 15.86 -5.00 -9.05
C ARG A 157 17.00 -4.68 -8.07
N PRO A 158 17.72 -5.68 -7.55
CA PRO A 158 18.68 -5.50 -6.47
C PRO A 158 19.74 -4.41 -6.69
N GLU A 159 20.20 -4.23 -7.94
CA GLU A 159 21.18 -3.22 -8.34
C GLU A 159 20.73 -1.78 -8.09
N HIS A 160 19.43 -1.52 -7.95
CA HIS A 160 18.87 -0.20 -7.62
C HIS A 160 18.57 -0.03 -6.11
N VAL A 161 18.79 -1.05 -5.28
CA VAL A 161 18.47 -1.02 -3.85
C VAL A 161 19.73 -0.89 -3.00
N HIS A 162 19.94 0.32 -2.48
CA HIS A 162 21.07 0.67 -1.60
C HIS A 162 20.73 0.42 -0.12
N THR A 163 20.57 -0.85 0.26
CA THR A 163 20.06 -1.24 1.60
C THR A 163 20.90 -0.77 2.78
N GLN A 164 22.18 -0.45 2.58
CA GLN A 164 23.06 0.14 3.59
C GLN A 164 22.67 1.57 3.98
N GLN A 165 21.87 2.25 3.16
CA GLN A 165 21.35 3.61 3.41
C GLN A 165 19.97 3.59 4.06
N ARG A 166 19.44 2.40 4.40
CA ARG A 166 18.07 2.29 4.90
C ARG A 166 17.93 2.88 6.30
N VAL A 167 16.78 3.51 6.53
CA VAL A 167 16.37 4.02 7.84
C VAL A 167 15.07 3.31 8.23
N ALA A 168 15.06 2.71 9.42
CA ALA A 168 13.86 2.17 10.01
C ALA A 168 13.04 3.30 10.65
N LEU A 169 11.72 3.19 10.57
CA LEU A 169 10.77 4.18 11.08
C LEU A 169 9.85 3.52 12.12
N PRO A 170 10.32 3.31 13.36
CA PRO A 170 9.46 2.87 14.44
C PRO A 170 8.39 3.93 14.73
N MET A 171 7.17 3.50 15.01
CA MET A 171 6.01 4.39 15.16
C MET A 171 5.10 3.90 16.30
N GLN A 172 4.51 4.83 17.02
CA GLN A 172 3.47 4.54 18.02
C GLN A 172 2.08 4.57 17.38
N PRO A 173 1.07 3.91 17.97
CA PRO A 173 -0.31 4.01 17.49
C PRO A 173 -0.76 5.47 17.34
N GLY A 174 -1.18 5.84 16.13
CA GLY A 174 -1.64 7.18 15.79
C GLY A 174 -0.60 8.04 15.06
N ASP A 175 0.67 7.64 15.07
CA ASP A 175 1.67 8.27 14.20
C ASP A 175 1.32 8.00 12.73
N ALA A 176 1.62 8.98 11.88
CA ALA A 176 1.41 8.90 10.45
C ALA A 176 2.71 9.22 9.69
N LEU A 177 3.05 8.40 8.71
CA LEU A 177 4.09 8.68 7.72
C LEU A 177 3.43 9.11 6.42
N VAL A 178 3.78 10.29 5.93
CA VAL A 178 3.51 10.70 4.54
C VAL A 178 4.77 10.45 3.72
N PHE A 179 4.63 9.83 2.56
CA PHE A 179 5.78 9.50 1.71
C PHE A 179 5.44 9.57 0.22
N HIS A 180 6.45 9.94 -0.58
CA HIS A 180 6.33 10.00 -2.03
C HIS A 180 6.28 8.58 -2.63
N SER A 181 5.42 8.32 -3.62
CA SER A 181 5.21 6.99 -4.22
C SER A 181 6.49 6.33 -4.78
N LEU A 182 7.44 7.15 -5.24
CA LEU A 182 8.76 6.72 -5.71
C LEU A 182 9.79 6.43 -4.60
N ILE A 183 9.50 6.66 -3.32
CA ILE A 183 10.44 6.31 -2.25
C ILE A 183 10.62 4.78 -2.24
N HIS A 184 11.87 4.32 -2.23
CA HIS A 184 12.16 2.91 -2.04
C HIS A 184 11.84 2.58 -0.59
N HIS A 185 10.86 1.72 -0.39
CA HIS A 185 10.43 1.34 0.95
C HIS A 185 10.16 -0.15 1.06
N TYR A 186 10.21 -0.63 2.30
CA TYR A 186 10.22 -2.04 2.66
C TYR A 186 9.55 -2.23 4.03
N THR A 187 8.93 -3.39 4.25
CA THR A 187 8.56 -3.81 5.61
C THR A 187 8.98 -5.27 5.84
N ALA A 188 9.80 -5.49 6.88
CA ALA A 188 10.27 -6.82 7.26
C ALA A 188 9.13 -7.75 7.68
N ALA A 189 9.32 -9.06 7.50
CA ALA A 189 8.43 -10.05 8.09
C ALA A 189 8.30 -9.83 9.61
N ASN A 190 7.10 -10.05 10.15
CA ASN A 190 6.87 -9.95 11.58
C ASN A 190 7.32 -11.24 12.25
N ARG A 191 8.45 -11.17 12.98
CA ARG A 191 9.01 -12.30 13.72
C ARG A 191 8.72 -12.22 15.22
N SER A 192 8.02 -11.18 15.65
CA SER A 192 7.69 -10.91 17.04
C SER A 192 6.39 -11.58 17.47
N ASP A 193 6.10 -11.51 18.77
CA ASP A 193 4.84 -11.94 19.36
C ASP A 193 3.73 -10.89 19.28
N LEU A 194 4.05 -9.70 18.74
CA LEU A 194 3.11 -8.58 18.66
C LEU A 194 2.57 -8.44 17.24
N ARG A 195 1.26 -8.26 17.12
CA ARG A 195 0.61 -7.91 15.85
C ARG A 195 0.98 -6.49 15.44
N ARG A 196 1.05 -6.25 14.14
CA ARG A 196 1.16 -4.89 13.58
C ARG A 196 0.08 -4.62 12.54
N ARG A 197 -0.87 -3.74 12.87
CA ARG A 197 -1.89 -3.22 11.94
C ARG A 197 -1.60 -1.78 11.56
N ALA A 198 -1.95 -1.43 10.34
CA ALA A 198 -1.87 -0.07 9.84
C ALA A 198 -2.93 0.24 8.80
N LEU A 199 -3.27 1.51 8.66
CA LEU A 199 -4.04 2.01 7.52
C LEU A 199 -3.08 2.63 6.53
N GLN A 200 -3.28 2.34 5.26
CA GLN A 200 -2.55 2.95 4.16
C GLN A 200 -3.54 3.56 3.19
N PHE A 201 -3.28 4.81 2.81
CA PHE A 201 -4.04 5.54 1.81
C PHE A 201 -3.08 6.06 0.76
N HIS A 202 -3.49 6.05 -0.49
CA HIS A 202 -2.78 6.72 -1.57
C HIS A 202 -3.65 7.85 -2.10
N TYR A 203 -3.05 9.02 -2.25
CA TYR A 203 -3.67 10.17 -2.85
C TYR A 203 -2.86 10.58 -4.07
N HIS A 204 -3.56 11.01 -5.12
CA HIS A 204 -2.94 11.70 -6.23
C HIS A 204 -3.39 13.15 -6.29
N GLN A 205 -2.50 14.04 -6.74
CA GLN A 205 -2.85 15.42 -7.05
C GLN A 205 -3.82 15.49 -8.24
N ILE A 206 -4.64 16.54 -8.30
CA ILE A 206 -5.44 16.83 -9.50
C ILE A 206 -4.47 17.07 -10.68
N GLY A 207 -4.82 16.51 -11.84
CA GLY A 207 -3.98 16.58 -13.05
C GLY A 207 -3.23 15.28 -13.36
N LEU A 208 -3.23 14.30 -12.45
CA LEU A 208 -2.80 12.94 -12.81
C LEU A 208 -3.76 12.36 -13.85
N GLU A 209 -3.21 11.87 -14.96
CA GLU A 209 -3.94 11.15 -15.99
C GLU A 209 -3.66 9.65 -15.88
N TRP A 210 -4.65 8.81 -16.16
CA TRP A 210 -4.46 7.36 -16.19
C TRP A 210 -4.05 6.92 -17.58
N THR A 211 -3.03 6.06 -17.66
CA THR A 211 -2.50 5.52 -18.91
C THR A 211 -2.81 4.04 -19.06
N ASP A 212 -2.60 3.52 -20.26
CA ASP A 212 -2.60 2.10 -20.52
C ASP A 212 -1.27 1.44 -20.09
N LEU A 213 -1.12 0.15 -20.43
CA LEU A 213 0.10 -0.59 -20.15
C LEU A 213 1.31 -0.05 -20.94
N ALA A 214 1.11 0.49 -22.14
CA ALA A 214 2.19 1.08 -22.93
C ALA A 214 2.76 2.32 -22.24
N GLY A 215 1.89 3.22 -21.76
CA GLY A 215 2.29 4.37 -20.94
C GLY A 215 3.03 3.96 -19.67
N HIS A 216 2.53 2.95 -18.96
CA HIS A 216 3.21 2.43 -17.77
C HIS A 216 4.57 1.79 -18.09
N ARG A 217 4.70 1.06 -19.20
CA ARG A 217 5.96 0.46 -19.67
C ARG A 217 6.99 1.53 -20.02
N ALA A 218 6.56 2.69 -20.53
CA ALA A 218 7.46 3.80 -20.80
C ALA A 218 8.18 4.29 -19.53
N LEU A 219 7.52 4.19 -18.37
CA LEU A 219 8.12 4.51 -17.07
C LEU A 219 8.88 3.33 -16.43
N TYR A 220 8.37 2.10 -16.62
CA TYR A 220 8.87 0.89 -15.97
C TYR A 220 9.30 -0.17 -16.99
N HIS A 221 10.54 -0.05 -17.47
CA HIS A 221 11.20 -1.00 -18.36
C HIS A 221 12.64 -1.24 -17.95
N ASP A 222 13.21 -2.40 -18.32
CA ASP A 222 14.65 -2.65 -18.15
C ASP A 222 15.48 -2.17 -19.36
N ALA A 223 16.79 -2.34 -19.31
CA ALA A 223 17.71 -1.90 -20.37
C ALA A 223 17.43 -2.52 -21.75
N SER A 224 16.71 -3.65 -21.83
CA SER A 224 16.28 -4.25 -23.10
C SER A 224 14.95 -3.68 -23.62
N GLY A 225 14.31 -2.80 -22.84
CA GLY A 225 12.97 -2.29 -23.08
C GLY A 225 11.86 -3.24 -22.62
N ALA A 226 12.18 -4.37 -21.98
CA ALA A 226 11.19 -5.31 -21.46
C ALA A 226 10.43 -4.69 -20.27
N TYR A 227 9.14 -5.03 -20.14
CA TYR A 227 8.30 -4.53 -19.05
C TYR A 227 8.87 -4.92 -17.69
N ALA A 228 9.01 -3.94 -16.80
CA ALA A 228 9.62 -4.09 -15.48
C ALA A 228 8.79 -3.35 -14.41
N GLY A 229 7.46 -3.44 -14.50
CA GLY A 229 6.52 -2.83 -13.56
C GLY A 229 5.78 -3.85 -12.69
N CYS A 230 4.87 -3.37 -11.85
CA CYS A 230 4.10 -4.19 -10.93
C CYS A 230 2.58 -4.15 -11.19
N THR A 231 2.17 -3.88 -12.43
CA THR A 231 0.75 -3.93 -12.85
C THR A 231 0.39 -5.18 -13.67
N VAL A 232 1.37 -6.06 -13.92
CA VAL A 232 1.17 -7.38 -14.54
C VAL A 232 1.92 -8.43 -13.73
N ALA A 233 1.23 -9.50 -13.34
CA ALA A 233 1.85 -10.63 -12.65
C ALA A 233 2.82 -11.38 -13.57
N LYS A 234 3.84 -12.01 -13.00
CA LYS A 234 4.79 -12.83 -13.77
C LYS A 234 4.05 -13.98 -14.46
N GLY A 235 4.26 -14.11 -15.77
CA GLY A 235 3.65 -15.19 -16.58
C GLY A 235 2.23 -14.90 -17.07
N ALA A 236 1.59 -13.82 -16.62
CA ALA A 236 0.31 -13.39 -17.16
C ALA A 236 0.50 -12.70 -18.55
N PRO A 237 -0.47 -12.84 -19.47
CA PRO A 237 -0.45 -12.07 -20.72
C PRO A 237 -0.44 -10.57 -20.43
N LEU A 238 0.37 -9.81 -21.16
CA LEU A 238 0.42 -8.35 -21.03
C LEU A 238 -0.94 -7.69 -21.36
N GLU A 239 -1.77 -8.37 -22.14
CA GLU A 239 -3.10 -7.94 -22.57
C GLU A 239 -4.15 -8.15 -21.47
N ASP A 240 -3.95 -9.14 -20.60
CA ASP A 240 -4.89 -9.63 -19.59
C ASP A 240 -4.66 -9.01 -18.20
N ALA A 241 -3.95 -7.88 -18.20
CA ALA A 241 -3.54 -7.20 -16.99
C ALA A 241 -4.74 -6.49 -16.34
N SER A 242 -5.50 -7.27 -15.55
CA SER A 242 -6.56 -6.81 -14.67
C SER A 242 -6.19 -5.48 -14.00
N SER A 243 -7.20 -4.61 -14.00
CA SER A 243 -7.18 -3.19 -13.66
C SER A 243 -6.41 -2.85 -12.38
N TYR A 244 -5.25 -2.20 -12.54
CA TYR A 244 -4.73 -1.24 -11.56
C TYR A 244 -5.15 0.20 -11.90
N LEU A 245 -6.23 0.33 -12.66
CA LEU A 245 -7.04 1.53 -12.54
C LEU A 245 -7.66 1.52 -11.14
N PRO A 246 -7.66 2.65 -10.44
CA PRO A 246 -8.24 2.73 -9.11
C PRO A 246 -9.69 2.27 -9.17
N ARG A 247 -10.06 1.30 -8.33
CA ARG A 247 -11.43 0.79 -8.25
C ARG A 247 -12.42 1.91 -7.98
N ARG A 248 -12.00 2.85 -7.14
CA ARG A 248 -12.78 4.01 -6.75
C ARG A 248 -11.88 5.21 -6.59
N LEU A 249 -12.20 6.27 -7.32
CA LEU A 249 -11.66 7.60 -7.09
C LEU A 249 -12.58 8.34 -6.11
N ARG A 250 -12.07 8.67 -4.93
CA ARG A 250 -12.82 9.41 -3.92
C ARG A 250 -12.27 10.83 -3.77
N PRO A 251 -13.02 11.87 -4.16
CA PRO A 251 -12.65 13.24 -3.86
C PRO A 251 -12.46 13.42 -2.36
N VAL A 252 -11.37 14.08 -1.97
CA VAL A 252 -11.09 14.35 -0.57
C VAL A 252 -12.00 15.46 -0.08
N ARG A 253 -12.73 15.19 1.01
CA ARG A 253 -13.53 16.16 1.76
C ARG A 253 -13.11 16.05 3.22
N PRO A 254 -12.21 16.92 3.70
CA PRO A 254 -11.73 16.81 5.07
C PRO A 254 -12.88 16.90 6.07
N VAL A 255 -12.89 16.00 7.05
CA VAL A 255 -13.86 15.98 8.15
C VAL A 255 -13.17 16.45 9.43
N ALA A 256 -13.94 17.19 10.24
CA ALA A 256 -13.50 17.72 11.53
C ALA A 256 -13.26 16.60 12.55
#